data_AF-A0AAD5KH03-F1
#
_entry.id   AF-A0AAD5KH03-F1
#
_cell.length_a   1.000
_cell.length_b   1.000
_cell.length_c   1.000
_cell.angle_alpha   90.00
_cell.angle_beta   90.00
_cell.angle_gamma   90.00
#
_symmetry.space_group_name_H-M   'P 1'
#
loop_
_entity.id
_entity.type
_entity.pdbx_description
1 polymer ?
#
loop_
_entity_poly.entity_id
_entity_poly.type
_entity_poly.pdbx_seq_one_letter_code
_entity_poly.pdbx_strand_id
1 'polypeptide(L)'
;MQIARCELRHVSTCSKSAFMFCIHLTTLPFRYHHLLDYEVMGNLCRRLVGVLVVLTVLTQNAVTQLYGLDAVHGNLLNGKTLRVASVEILPFVEFVRNENGDITEGRGFSFEIINALMETYNFSITIEVPKDKAYGALLPNVTWNGMIAMILNNESDVGIGSFSVTHVRHQVVDFTVAYYEESSGIMIPAPVRGKQLSTFIKPFQLQVWMILMGILVVLPFVMWIQSKLLAKAQRKNLKKREKQLAFVYGVLLTQSGQKIPEKVHSLRLLAMIWFLCALVFIHAYIGTLVSFLSVPNLKPIIRSLDELPASGLGWIVWSGSDLESLFLEATDGIYRIIGDQLRQHPERLVDSLVEGEQAVKKGGFAYMNNNARIKYAVEKDFFSSGSTCNLSIAKETFYKVNQAFALPKGSPIGAFLNKKILMMLESGLMEHWRMKHLSGKDHCSASHSYGALLRKLNFDDLKSAFLIWFVGVCIALLVFVIENIVYFSVKTRRHGIWLEDCKLEDCKLEDCKLEDCKTEDCKTEDCKTEDCRTGPSIRLDYEPEGYKLEDCKAEDYKLEDCKMENCMQEDCMPVGCMLEDWMLEDGRMAEHRLEDCRQEHYSNRMFREPVIVAFSEF
;
A
#
# COMPACT_ATOMS: atom_id res chain seq x y z
N MET A 1 26.12 -47.11 -26.71
CA MET A 1 26.26 -48.42 -27.42
C MET A 1 26.03 -49.65 -26.53
N GLN A 2 26.34 -49.63 -25.22
CA GLN A 2 26.09 -50.78 -24.31
C GLN A 2 24.64 -50.92 -23.82
N ILE A 3 23.88 -49.82 -23.72
CA ILE A 3 22.45 -49.85 -23.33
C ILE A 3 21.58 -50.46 -24.45
N ALA A 4 21.90 -50.16 -25.72
CA ALA A 4 21.22 -50.74 -26.88
C ALA A 4 21.43 -52.28 -27.03
N ARG A 5 22.55 -52.82 -26.54
CA ARG A 5 22.76 -54.28 -26.48
C ARG A 5 21.94 -54.96 -25.39
N CYS A 6 21.54 -54.25 -24.33
CA CYS A 6 20.66 -54.80 -23.29
C CYS A 6 19.20 -54.89 -23.77
N GLU A 7 18.69 -53.87 -24.46
CA GLU A 7 17.29 -53.89 -24.94
C GLU A 7 17.05 -54.90 -26.07
N LEU A 8 17.99 -55.06 -27.00
CA LEU A 8 17.91 -56.11 -28.04
C LEU A 8 17.92 -57.53 -27.43
N ARG A 9 18.61 -57.71 -26.30
CA ARG A 9 18.61 -58.99 -25.58
C ARG A 9 17.27 -59.24 -24.92
N HIS A 10 16.66 -58.22 -24.31
CA HIS A 10 15.35 -58.28 -23.66
C HIS A 10 14.18 -58.45 -24.64
N VAL A 11 14.18 -57.78 -25.80
CA VAL A 11 13.11 -57.94 -26.80
C VAL A 11 13.18 -59.31 -27.48
N SER A 12 14.39 -59.83 -27.78
CA SER A 12 14.52 -61.18 -28.34
C SER A 12 14.22 -62.30 -27.33
N THR A 13 14.48 -62.08 -26.03
CA THR A 13 14.07 -63.04 -24.99
C THR A 13 12.57 -62.96 -24.73
N CYS A 14 11.96 -61.78 -24.71
CA CYS A 14 10.51 -61.62 -24.52
C CYS A 14 9.72 -62.24 -25.69
N SER A 15 10.19 -62.07 -26.94
CA SER A 15 9.61 -62.73 -28.12
C SER A 15 9.75 -64.26 -28.06
N LYS A 16 10.91 -64.80 -27.67
CA LYS A 16 11.12 -66.25 -27.49
C LYS A 16 10.30 -66.84 -26.36
N SER A 17 10.15 -66.11 -25.24
CA SER A 17 9.33 -66.52 -24.10
C SER A 17 7.84 -66.51 -24.43
N ALA A 18 7.34 -65.51 -25.17
CA ALA A 18 5.95 -65.47 -25.63
C ALA A 18 5.64 -66.60 -26.63
N PHE A 19 6.58 -66.91 -27.54
CA PHE A 19 6.43 -68.01 -28.50
C PHE A 19 6.46 -69.39 -27.81
N MET A 20 7.34 -69.59 -26.82
CA MET A 20 7.34 -70.81 -25.98
C MET A 20 6.06 -70.94 -25.14
N PHE A 21 5.54 -69.85 -24.59
CA PHE A 21 4.32 -69.87 -23.77
C PHE A 21 3.09 -70.26 -24.60
N CYS A 22 2.99 -69.80 -25.85
CA CYS A 22 1.93 -70.20 -26.78
C CYS A 22 2.03 -71.69 -27.19
N ILE A 23 3.24 -72.23 -27.42
CA ILE A 23 3.44 -73.66 -27.73
C ILE A 23 3.08 -74.54 -26.52
N HIS A 24 3.38 -74.08 -25.30
CA HIS A 24 3.04 -74.80 -24.07
C HIS A 24 1.52 -74.85 -23.79
N LEU A 25 0.78 -73.81 -24.14
CA LEU A 25 -0.69 -73.79 -24.03
C LEU A 25 -1.40 -74.69 -25.04
N THR A 26 -0.80 -74.95 -26.20
CA THR A 26 -1.37 -75.86 -27.22
C THR A 26 -1.10 -77.35 -26.97
N THR A 27 -0.25 -77.71 -26.00
CA THR A 27 0.24 -79.09 -25.80
C THR A 27 -0.20 -79.74 -24.48
N LEU A 28 -1.00 -79.06 -23.67
CA LEU A 28 -1.52 -79.61 -22.40
C LEU A 28 -2.85 -80.36 -22.61
N PRO A 29 -2.95 -81.66 -22.25
CA PRO A 29 -4.21 -82.39 -22.27
C PRO A 29 -4.99 -82.10 -20.97
N PHE A 30 -5.90 -81.12 -21.00
CA PHE A 30 -6.82 -80.90 -19.89
C PHE A 30 -8.04 -81.81 -20.02
N ARG A 31 -8.14 -82.78 -19.10
CA ARG A 31 -9.27 -83.69 -18.93
C ARG A 31 -10.25 -83.00 -17.97
N TYR A 32 -11.40 -82.51 -18.44
CA TYR A 32 -12.69 -82.49 -17.73
C TYR A 32 -13.81 -81.88 -18.61
N HIS A 33 -14.96 -82.53 -18.59
CA HIS A 33 -16.21 -82.19 -19.28
C HIS A 33 -16.78 -80.82 -18.86
N HIS A 34 -17.10 -79.95 -19.83
CA HIS A 34 -18.45 -79.39 -20.08
C HIS A 34 -18.40 -78.26 -21.13
N LEU A 35 -19.19 -78.41 -22.20
CA LEU A 35 -19.83 -77.41 -23.07
C LEU A 35 -19.13 -76.04 -23.27
N LEU A 36 -18.35 -75.91 -24.35
CA LEU A 36 -18.28 -74.70 -25.21
C LEU A 36 -17.50 -75.04 -26.49
N ASP A 37 -18.04 -74.65 -27.65
CA ASP A 37 -17.58 -75.05 -28.99
C ASP A 37 -16.09 -74.77 -29.24
N TYR A 38 -15.31 -75.86 -29.32
CA TYR A 38 -13.87 -75.86 -29.60
C TYR A 38 -13.51 -75.19 -30.93
N GLU A 39 -14.45 -75.15 -31.89
CA GLU A 39 -14.23 -74.60 -33.22
C GLU A 39 -14.21 -73.04 -33.23
N VAL A 40 -15.00 -72.42 -32.35
CA VAL A 40 -15.06 -70.95 -32.21
C VAL A 40 -13.79 -70.43 -31.51
N MET A 41 -13.33 -71.12 -30.47
CA MET A 41 -12.09 -70.78 -29.77
C MET A 41 -10.84 -70.99 -30.65
N GLY A 42 -10.82 -72.06 -31.46
CA GLY A 42 -9.72 -72.31 -32.41
C GLY A 42 -9.61 -71.24 -33.51
N ASN A 43 -10.75 -70.73 -33.99
CA ASN A 43 -10.78 -69.65 -34.99
C ASN A 43 -10.46 -68.28 -34.39
N LEU A 44 -10.90 -68.01 -33.16
CA LEU A 44 -10.55 -66.79 -32.44
C LEU A 44 -9.04 -66.73 -32.13
N CYS A 45 -8.45 -67.85 -31.71
CA CYS A 45 -7.02 -67.96 -31.43
C CYS A 45 -6.18 -67.79 -32.70
N ARG A 46 -6.58 -68.39 -33.84
CA ARG A 46 -5.92 -68.17 -35.14
C ARG A 46 -6.00 -66.72 -35.62
N ARG A 47 -7.14 -66.04 -35.44
CA ARG A 47 -7.28 -64.62 -35.78
C ARG A 47 -6.45 -63.73 -34.86
N LEU A 48 -6.40 -64.02 -33.56
CA LEU A 48 -5.56 -63.30 -32.60
C LEU A 48 -4.07 -63.46 -32.90
N VAL A 49 -3.61 -64.67 -33.22
CA VAL A 49 -2.22 -64.91 -33.62
C VAL A 49 -1.89 -64.21 -34.93
N GLY A 50 -2.79 -64.24 -35.91
CA GLY A 50 -2.63 -63.49 -37.16
C GLY A 50 -2.50 -61.97 -36.94
N VAL A 51 -3.34 -61.40 -36.08
CA VAL A 51 -3.28 -59.98 -35.69
C VAL A 51 -1.99 -59.67 -34.94
N LEU A 52 -1.54 -60.55 -34.04
CA LEU A 52 -0.29 -60.36 -33.30
C LEU A 52 0.92 -60.38 -34.23
N VAL A 53 0.96 -61.30 -35.21
CA VAL A 53 2.04 -61.38 -36.20
C VAL A 53 2.05 -60.16 -37.12
N VAL A 54 0.89 -59.67 -37.55
CA VAL A 54 0.82 -58.45 -38.34
C VAL A 54 1.29 -57.24 -37.52
N LEU A 55 0.91 -57.15 -36.24
CA LEU A 55 1.39 -56.09 -35.34
C LEU A 55 2.91 -56.17 -35.10
N THR A 56 3.48 -57.36 -34.92
CA THR A 56 4.94 -57.51 -34.75
C THR A 56 5.72 -57.20 -36.03
N VAL A 57 5.20 -57.57 -37.20
CA VAL A 57 5.82 -57.25 -38.49
C VAL A 57 5.71 -55.75 -38.80
N LEU A 58 4.56 -55.13 -38.53
CA LEU A 58 4.38 -53.69 -38.70
C LEU A 58 5.28 -52.89 -37.76
N THR A 59 5.40 -53.31 -36.49
CA THR A 59 6.32 -52.67 -35.54
C THR A 59 7.78 -52.88 -35.92
N GLN A 60 8.19 -54.07 -36.38
CA GLN A 60 9.54 -54.31 -36.87
C GLN A 60 9.86 -53.50 -38.13
N ASN A 61 8.95 -53.40 -39.10
CA ASN A 61 9.16 -52.59 -40.30
C ASN A 61 9.24 -51.09 -39.97
N ALA A 62 8.38 -50.59 -39.09
CA ALA A 62 8.42 -49.19 -38.64
C ALA A 62 9.75 -48.88 -37.91
N VAL A 63 10.18 -49.78 -37.03
CA VAL A 63 11.45 -49.69 -36.30
C VAL A 63 12.64 -49.75 -37.26
N THR A 64 12.61 -50.62 -38.27
CA THR A 64 13.70 -50.76 -39.25
C THR A 64 13.79 -49.55 -40.20
N GLN A 65 12.65 -48.94 -40.59
CA GLN A 65 12.65 -47.67 -41.33
C GLN A 65 13.18 -46.51 -40.47
N LEU A 66 12.82 -46.44 -39.19
CA LEU A 66 13.33 -45.43 -38.26
C LEU A 66 14.86 -45.53 -38.08
N TYR A 67 15.40 -46.74 -37.91
CA TYR A 67 16.84 -46.96 -37.76
C TYR A 67 17.63 -46.85 -39.08
N GLY A 68 17.04 -47.22 -40.22
CA GLY A 68 17.66 -47.10 -41.54
C GLY A 68 17.87 -45.64 -41.97
N LEU A 69 16.91 -44.76 -41.62
CA LEU A 69 17.10 -43.31 -41.77
C LEU A 69 18.22 -42.82 -40.83
N ASP A 70 18.26 -43.18 -39.55
CA ASP A 70 19.31 -42.67 -38.64
C ASP A 70 20.74 -43.03 -39.06
N ALA A 71 20.95 -44.20 -39.69
CA ALA A 71 22.28 -44.65 -40.12
C ALA A 71 22.80 -43.92 -41.37
N VAL A 72 21.93 -43.59 -42.34
CA VAL A 72 22.33 -42.82 -43.55
C VAL A 72 22.54 -41.34 -43.21
N HIS A 73 21.75 -40.82 -42.27
CA HIS A 73 21.70 -39.41 -41.93
C HIS A 73 22.76 -38.97 -40.90
N GLY A 74 23.23 -39.87 -40.03
CA GLY A 74 24.33 -39.58 -39.08
C GLY A 74 25.69 -39.26 -39.73
N ASN A 75 25.89 -39.62 -41.00
CA ASN A 75 27.14 -39.37 -41.72
C ASN A 75 27.25 -37.97 -42.34
N LEU A 76 26.19 -37.16 -42.37
CA LEU A 76 26.22 -35.86 -43.05
C LEU A 76 27.09 -34.83 -42.32
N LEU A 77 27.09 -34.85 -40.98
CA LEU A 77 27.76 -33.88 -40.11
C LEU A 77 29.06 -34.41 -39.51
N ASN A 78 29.28 -35.72 -39.52
CA ASN A 78 30.41 -36.36 -38.87
C ASN A 78 31.75 -35.83 -39.42
N GLY A 79 32.59 -35.27 -38.54
CA GLY A 79 33.89 -34.70 -38.86
C GLY A 79 33.86 -33.35 -39.58
N LYS A 80 32.70 -32.72 -39.76
CA LYS A 80 32.58 -31.38 -40.35
C LYS A 80 32.67 -30.27 -39.32
N THR A 81 33.06 -29.09 -39.77
CA THR A 81 33.05 -27.85 -38.98
C THR A 81 31.96 -26.93 -39.52
N LEU A 82 31.04 -26.51 -38.66
CA LEU A 82 29.96 -25.57 -38.99
C LEU A 82 30.31 -24.16 -38.55
N ARG A 83 30.07 -23.18 -39.42
CA ARG A 83 30.18 -21.75 -39.08
C ARG A 83 28.91 -21.31 -38.37
N VAL A 84 29.06 -20.81 -37.15
CA VAL A 84 27.96 -20.46 -36.26
C VAL A 84 27.96 -18.95 -36.03
N ALA A 85 26.89 -18.28 -36.47
CA ALA A 85 26.63 -16.90 -36.07
C ALA A 85 26.09 -16.88 -34.64
N SER A 86 26.72 -16.12 -33.73
CA SER A 86 26.25 -15.95 -32.36
C SER A 86 26.56 -14.57 -31.79
N VAL A 87 25.76 -14.11 -30.82
CA VAL A 87 25.94 -12.83 -30.12
C VAL A 87 25.94 -13.06 -28.62
N GLU A 88 26.84 -12.36 -27.92
CA GLU A 88 27.01 -12.43 -26.47
C GLU A 88 25.81 -11.80 -25.73
N ILE A 89 24.94 -12.64 -25.17
CA ILE A 89 23.71 -12.23 -24.49
C ILE A 89 23.47 -13.10 -23.26
N LEU A 90 23.85 -12.57 -22.10
CA LEU A 90 23.66 -13.25 -20.84
C LEU A 90 22.18 -13.32 -20.44
N PRO A 91 21.68 -14.46 -19.92
CA PRO A 91 22.41 -15.71 -19.61
C PRO A 91 22.34 -16.80 -20.72
N PHE A 92 21.92 -16.46 -21.94
CA PHE A 92 21.76 -17.42 -23.04
C PHE A 92 23.08 -17.81 -23.70
N VAL A 93 23.94 -16.83 -23.90
CA VAL A 93 25.25 -16.95 -24.56
C VAL A 93 26.27 -16.10 -23.82
N GLU A 94 27.34 -16.75 -23.37
CA GLU A 94 28.54 -16.16 -22.78
C GLU A 94 29.75 -16.60 -23.60
N PHE A 95 30.60 -15.68 -24.03
CA PHE A 95 31.82 -16.04 -24.76
C PHE A 95 33.01 -16.10 -23.81
N VAL A 96 33.66 -17.25 -23.77
CA VAL A 96 34.94 -17.44 -23.10
C VAL A 96 36.04 -17.00 -24.06
N ARG A 97 36.90 -16.10 -23.58
CA ARG A 97 37.99 -15.53 -24.36
C ARG A 97 39.32 -15.97 -23.77
N ASN A 98 40.29 -16.25 -24.65
CA ASN A 98 41.68 -16.48 -24.25
C ASN A 98 42.38 -15.16 -23.87
N GLU A 99 43.61 -15.27 -23.35
CA GLU A 99 44.47 -14.11 -23.04
C GLU A 99 44.69 -13.18 -24.25
N ASN A 100 44.63 -13.73 -25.47
CA ASN A 100 44.75 -12.97 -26.72
C ASN A 100 43.44 -12.26 -27.14
N GLY A 101 42.33 -12.46 -26.43
CA GLY A 101 41.02 -11.88 -26.73
C GLY A 101 40.16 -12.68 -27.71
N ASP A 102 40.73 -13.74 -28.32
CA ASP A 102 40.02 -14.65 -29.22
C ASP A 102 38.99 -15.52 -28.48
N ILE A 103 37.84 -15.74 -29.13
CA ILE A 103 36.75 -16.56 -28.58
C ILE A 103 37.12 -18.04 -28.72
N THR A 104 37.19 -18.76 -27.60
CA THR A 104 37.51 -20.19 -27.59
C THR A 104 36.32 -21.09 -27.39
N GLU A 105 35.37 -20.67 -26.57
CA GLU A 105 34.22 -21.47 -26.20
C GLU A 105 33.01 -20.56 -25.96
N GLY A 106 31.81 -21.04 -26.33
CA GLY A 106 30.56 -20.44 -25.92
C GLY A 106 29.93 -21.24 -24.78
N ARG A 107 29.42 -20.54 -23.76
CA ARG A 107 28.68 -21.09 -22.63
C ARG A 107 27.28 -20.48 -22.57
N GLY A 108 26.43 -21.04 -21.71
CA GLY A 108 25.06 -20.58 -21.50
C GLY A 108 24.02 -21.53 -22.09
N PHE A 109 22.75 -21.18 -21.91
CA PHE A 109 21.63 -22.06 -22.25
C PHE A 109 21.62 -22.53 -23.71
N SER A 110 21.88 -21.64 -24.68
CA SER A 110 21.91 -22.01 -26.10
C SER A 110 23.10 -22.90 -26.46
N PHE A 111 24.23 -22.76 -25.75
CA PHE A 111 25.44 -23.54 -26.01
C PHE A 111 25.40 -24.94 -25.39
N GLU A 112 24.68 -25.15 -24.28
CA GLU A 112 24.44 -26.52 -23.77
C GLU A 112 23.74 -27.40 -24.82
N ILE A 113 22.79 -26.82 -25.56
CA ILE A 113 22.04 -27.50 -26.61
C ILE A 113 22.96 -27.87 -27.78
N ILE A 114 23.76 -26.92 -28.29
CA ILE A 114 24.65 -27.20 -29.41
C ILE A 114 25.78 -28.15 -29.03
N ASN A 115 26.31 -28.07 -27.82
CA ASN A 115 27.36 -28.97 -27.35
C ASN A 115 26.87 -30.42 -27.33
N ALA A 116 25.64 -30.65 -26.85
CA ALA A 116 25.05 -31.99 -26.88
C ALA A 116 24.74 -32.49 -28.30
N LEU A 117 24.45 -31.58 -29.24
CA LEU A 117 24.32 -31.91 -30.67
C LEU A 117 25.69 -32.28 -31.28
N MET A 118 26.74 -31.51 -30.96
CA MET A 118 28.12 -31.76 -31.39
C MET A 118 28.60 -33.13 -30.92
N GLU A 119 28.36 -33.50 -29.66
CA GLU A 119 28.70 -34.82 -29.13
C GLU A 119 27.91 -35.96 -29.82
N THR A 120 26.64 -35.72 -30.15
CA THR A 120 25.78 -36.73 -30.77
C THR A 120 26.17 -37.01 -32.23
N TYR A 121 26.47 -35.96 -32.99
CA TYR A 121 26.71 -36.03 -34.43
C TYR A 121 28.20 -35.89 -34.82
N ASN A 122 29.08 -35.72 -33.82
CA ASN A 122 30.53 -35.62 -33.96
C ASN A 122 30.97 -34.53 -34.96
N PHE A 123 30.43 -33.31 -34.84
CA PHE A 123 30.85 -32.14 -35.61
C PHE A 123 31.47 -31.07 -34.70
N SER A 124 32.27 -30.18 -35.29
CA SER A 124 32.85 -29.02 -34.61
C SER A 124 32.19 -27.71 -35.06
N ILE A 125 32.36 -26.64 -34.28
CA ILE A 125 31.81 -25.32 -34.61
C ILE A 125 32.89 -24.25 -34.60
N THR A 126 32.72 -23.22 -35.43
CA THR A 126 33.49 -21.98 -35.38
C THR A 126 32.53 -20.82 -35.16
N ILE A 127 32.76 -20.06 -34.08
CA ILE A 127 31.88 -18.96 -33.68
C ILE A 127 32.27 -17.69 -34.45
N GLU A 128 31.30 -17.11 -35.15
CA GLU A 128 31.40 -15.85 -35.85
C GLU A 128 30.43 -14.84 -35.23
N VAL A 129 30.93 -13.65 -34.90
CA VAL A 129 30.13 -12.60 -34.26
C VAL A 129 29.82 -11.52 -35.29
N PRO A 130 28.54 -11.13 -35.46
CA PRO A 130 28.20 -10.05 -36.39
C PRO A 130 28.77 -8.71 -35.89
N LYS A 131 29.18 -7.84 -36.83
CA LYS A 131 29.83 -6.56 -36.54
C LYS A 131 28.96 -5.62 -35.69
N ASP A 132 27.65 -5.65 -35.91
CA ASP A 132 26.64 -4.84 -35.23
C ASP A 132 26.13 -5.47 -33.93
N LYS A 133 26.53 -6.71 -33.60
CA LYS A 133 26.06 -7.48 -32.44
C LYS A 133 24.52 -7.62 -32.39
N ALA A 134 23.84 -7.57 -33.52
CA ALA A 134 22.38 -7.69 -33.59
C ALA A 134 21.94 -9.11 -33.97
N TYR A 135 20.73 -9.50 -33.57
CA TYR A 135 20.11 -10.74 -34.06
C TYR A 135 19.74 -10.66 -35.53
N GLY A 136 19.25 -9.50 -35.96
CA GLY A 136 18.74 -9.25 -37.30
C GLY A 136 17.36 -8.63 -37.25
N ALA A 137 17.29 -7.40 -37.70
CA ALA A 137 16.10 -6.60 -37.92
C ALA A 137 16.03 -6.22 -39.40
N LEU A 138 14.81 -6.02 -39.89
CA LEU A 138 14.59 -5.50 -41.24
C LEU A 138 14.81 -3.99 -41.21
N LEU A 139 15.84 -3.52 -41.92
CA LEU A 139 16.16 -2.11 -42.04
C LEU A 139 15.21 -1.42 -43.05
N PRO A 140 15.06 -0.08 -42.98
CA PRO A 140 14.20 0.67 -43.92
C PRO A 140 14.60 0.54 -45.40
N ASN A 141 15.87 0.20 -45.67
CA ASN A 141 16.39 -0.08 -47.00
C ASN A 141 16.05 -1.50 -47.50
N VAL A 142 15.16 -2.22 -46.82
CA VAL A 142 14.74 -3.60 -47.12
C VAL A 142 15.90 -4.61 -47.04
N THR A 143 16.98 -4.26 -46.33
CA THR A 143 18.08 -5.19 -46.05
C THR A 143 18.00 -5.69 -44.61
N TRP A 144 18.56 -6.88 -44.39
CA TRP A 144 18.71 -7.44 -43.05
C TRP A 144 20.07 -7.12 -42.49
N ASN A 145 20.16 -6.94 -41.17
CA ASN A 145 21.41 -6.84 -40.44
C ASN A 145 21.64 -8.05 -39.50
N GLY A 146 22.66 -7.99 -38.65
CA GLY A 146 22.91 -9.00 -37.62
C GLY A 146 23.17 -10.41 -38.14
N MET A 147 22.87 -11.39 -37.28
CA MET A 147 23.06 -12.81 -37.60
C MET A 147 22.18 -13.30 -38.77
N ILE A 148 20.98 -12.73 -38.96
CA ILE A 148 20.14 -13.07 -40.12
C ILE A 148 20.83 -12.68 -41.43
N ALA A 149 21.47 -11.50 -41.49
CA ALA A 149 22.22 -11.10 -42.67
C ALA A 149 23.38 -12.06 -42.97
N MET A 150 24.10 -12.52 -41.95
CA MET A 150 25.19 -13.49 -42.12
C MET A 150 24.69 -14.82 -42.69
N ILE A 151 23.53 -15.30 -42.25
CA ILE A 151 22.90 -16.52 -42.78
C ILE A 151 22.47 -16.31 -44.24
N LEU A 152 21.85 -15.17 -44.57
CA LEU A 152 21.42 -14.85 -45.93
C LEU A 152 22.59 -14.68 -46.91
N ASN A 153 23.70 -14.10 -46.43
CA ASN A 153 24.92 -13.91 -47.21
C ASN A 153 25.80 -15.17 -47.28
N ASN A 154 25.35 -16.29 -46.70
CA ASN A 154 26.10 -17.56 -46.62
C ASN A 154 27.46 -17.44 -45.91
N GLU A 155 27.58 -16.44 -45.02
CA GLU A 155 28.74 -16.24 -44.15
C GLU A 155 28.72 -17.26 -43.01
N SER A 156 27.53 -17.62 -42.51
CA SER A 156 27.36 -18.62 -41.45
C SER A 156 26.33 -19.68 -41.83
N ASP A 157 26.53 -20.91 -41.36
CA ASP A 157 25.69 -22.07 -41.68
C ASP A 157 24.50 -22.22 -40.72
N VAL A 158 24.65 -21.74 -39.47
CA VAL A 158 23.63 -21.79 -38.41
C VAL A 158 23.71 -20.54 -37.54
N GLY A 159 22.56 -19.97 -37.16
CA GLY A 159 22.45 -18.96 -36.12
C GLY A 159 22.13 -19.58 -34.77
N ILE A 160 23.03 -19.42 -33.80
CA ILE A 160 22.88 -19.96 -32.43
C ILE A 160 22.75 -18.83 -31.42
N GLY A 161 21.68 -18.93 -30.63
CA GLY A 161 21.32 -17.99 -29.58
C GLY A 161 19.82 -18.06 -29.34
N SER A 162 19.29 -17.18 -28.50
CA SER A 162 17.84 -16.99 -28.33
C SER A 162 17.26 -16.18 -29.49
N PHE A 163 17.00 -16.83 -30.64
CA PHE A 163 16.22 -16.21 -31.72
C PHE A 163 14.73 -16.37 -31.48
N SER A 164 14.04 -15.24 -31.29
CA SER A 164 12.58 -15.19 -31.33
C SER A 164 12.07 -15.51 -32.73
N VAL A 165 11.23 -16.54 -32.82
CA VAL A 165 10.56 -16.98 -34.06
C VAL A 165 9.43 -15.99 -34.38
N THR A 166 9.71 -15.01 -35.24
CA THR A 166 8.73 -14.04 -35.73
C THR A 166 8.34 -14.32 -37.18
N HIS A 167 7.16 -13.85 -37.59
CA HIS A 167 6.67 -14.04 -38.95
C HIS A 167 7.64 -13.47 -40.00
N VAL A 168 8.13 -12.24 -39.77
CA VAL A 168 9.04 -11.53 -40.69
C VAL A 168 10.36 -12.29 -40.86
N ARG A 169 10.92 -12.85 -39.78
CA ARG A 169 12.17 -13.63 -39.85
C ARG A 169 11.95 -14.98 -40.54
N HIS A 170 10.84 -15.67 -40.27
CA HIS A 170 10.51 -16.97 -40.87
C HIS A 170 10.27 -16.90 -42.40
N GLN A 171 10.02 -15.71 -42.95
CA GLN A 171 9.94 -15.52 -44.40
C GLN A 171 11.30 -15.71 -45.09
N VAL A 172 12.40 -15.35 -44.43
CA VAL A 172 13.75 -15.32 -45.02
C VAL A 172 14.68 -16.42 -44.52
N VAL A 173 14.48 -16.92 -43.30
CA VAL A 173 15.22 -18.05 -42.72
C VAL A 173 14.26 -19.12 -42.22
N ASP A 174 14.72 -20.36 -42.13
CA ASP A 174 13.97 -21.44 -41.47
C ASP A 174 14.44 -21.58 -40.03
N PHE A 175 13.56 -22.01 -39.13
CA PHE A 175 13.89 -22.23 -37.73
C PHE A 175 13.86 -23.71 -37.37
N THR A 176 14.67 -24.08 -36.37
CA THR A 176 14.51 -25.39 -35.73
C THR A 176 13.20 -25.47 -34.96
N VAL A 177 12.87 -26.66 -34.46
CA VAL A 177 11.88 -26.81 -33.39
C VAL A 177 12.27 -25.90 -32.22
N ALA A 178 11.29 -25.19 -31.69
CA ALA A 178 11.47 -24.31 -30.56
C ALA A 178 11.89 -25.11 -29.33
N TYR A 179 12.99 -24.71 -28.70
CA TYR A 179 13.54 -25.39 -27.52
C TYR A 179 13.13 -24.71 -26.21
N TYR A 180 12.59 -23.48 -26.28
CA TYR A 180 12.22 -22.69 -25.11
C TYR A 180 11.16 -21.63 -25.46
N GLU A 181 10.14 -21.48 -24.61
CA GLU A 181 9.18 -20.37 -24.69
C GLU A 181 9.66 -19.26 -23.75
N GLU A 182 10.03 -18.11 -24.31
CA GLU A 182 10.41 -16.91 -23.54
C GLU A 182 9.22 -15.95 -23.47
N SER A 183 9.12 -15.20 -22.37
CA SER A 183 8.12 -14.14 -22.22
C SER A 183 8.81 -12.81 -22.00
N SER A 184 8.18 -11.71 -22.39
CA SER A 184 8.69 -10.38 -22.08
C SER A 184 8.24 -9.93 -20.69
N GLY A 185 9.14 -9.29 -19.96
CA GLY A 185 8.89 -8.72 -18.64
C GLY A 185 9.06 -7.21 -18.62
N ILE A 186 8.63 -6.59 -17.53
CA ILE A 186 8.83 -5.16 -17.29
C ILE A 186 9.65 -5.01 -16.01
N MET A 187 10.84 -4.42 -16.14
CA MET A 187 11.67 -4.02 -15.02
C MET A 187 11.23 -2.63 -14.55
N ILE A 188 11.00 -2.50 -13.25
CA ILE A 188 10.53 -1.27 -12.61
C ILE A 188 11.39 -0.93 -11.39
N PRO A 189 11.35 0.33 -10.91
CA PRO A 189 12.00 0.68 -9.66
C PRO A 189 11.44 -0.16 -8.51
N ALA A 190 12.26 -0.44 -7.50
CA ALA A 190 11.81 -1.15 -6.32
C ALA A 190 10.57 -0.48 -5.69
N PRO A 191 9.56 -1.26 -5.28
CA PRO A 191 8.32 -0.70 -4.73
C PRO A 191 8.62 0.03 -3.43
N VAL A 192 8.17 1.29 -3.35
CA VAL A 192 8.30 2.10 -2.15
C VAL A 192 7.20 1.73 -1.17
N ARG A 193 7.51 1.72 0.14
CA ARG A 193 6.49 1.52 1.18
C ARG A 193 5.42 2.60 1.08
N GLY A 194 4.16 2.18 1.04
CA GLY A 194 3.03 3.12 1.07
C GLY A 194 2.98 3.95 2.35
N LYS A 195 2.24 5.07 2.33
CA LYS A 195 2.11 6.00 3.47
C LYS A 195 1.72 5.27 4.77
N GLN A 196 2.64 5.28 5.74
CA GLN A 196 2.51 4.63 7.07
C GLN A 196 1.50 5.32 8.01
N LEU A 197 1.05 6.53 7.66
CA LEU A 197 0.09 7.28 8.50
C LEU A 197 -1.27 6.59 8.64
N SER A 198 -1.64 5.74 7.67
CA SER A 198 -2.93 5.02 7.65
C SER A 198 -2.85 3.57 8.16
N THR A 199 -1.67 3.11 8.59
CA THR A 199 -1.43 1.69 8.93
C THR A 199 -2.38 1.18 10.02
N PHE A 200 -2.75 2.01 10.99
CA PHE A 200 -3.64 1.63 12.09
C PHE A 200 -5.14 1.68 11.76
N ILE A 201 -5.54 2.40 10.70
CA ILE A 201 -6.96 2.48 10.29
C ILE A 201 -7.30 1.36 9.30
N LYS A 202 -6.34 0.97 8.47
CA LYS A 202 -6.47 -0.06 7.42
C LYS A 202 -6.89 -1.47 7.85
N PRO A 203 -6.65 -1.96 9.10
CA PRO A 203 -7.03 -3.32 9.48
C PRO A 203 -8.53 -3.59 9.27
N PHE A 204 -9.37 -2.56 9.43
CA PHE A 204 -10.80 -2.66 9.19
C PHE A 204 -11.27 -1.69 8.11
N GLN A 205 -12.27 -2.13 7.36
CA GLN A 205 -12.95 -1.28 6.39
C GLN A 205 -13.70 -0.16 7.10
N LEU A 206 -13.88 0.98 6.41
CA LEU A 206 -14.60 2.14 6.95
C LEU A 206 -16.00 1.77 7.48
N GLN A 207 -16.68 0.82 6.83
CA GLN A 207 -17.99 0.33 7.26
C GLN A 207 -17.99 -0.22 8.70
N VAL A 208 -16.95 -1.00 9.05
CA VAL A 208 -16.80 -1.58 10.38
C VAL A 208 -16.54 -0.50 11.43
N TRP A 209 -15.73 0.50 11.08
CA TRP A 209 -15.50 1.67 11.94
C TRP A 209 -16.77 2.47 12.20
N MET A 210 -17.59 2.69 11.16
CA MET A 210 -18.87 3.39 11.29
C MET A 210 -19.84 2.63 12.20
N ILE A 211 -19.92 1.31 12.06
CA ILE A 211 -20.75 0.47 12.94
C ILE A 211 -20.26 0.54 14.38
N LEU A 212 -18.94 0.47 14.62
CA LEU A 212 -18.37 0.59 15.96
C LEU A 212 -18.73 1.94 16.60
N MET A 213 -18.57 3.05 15.87
CA MET A 213 -18.95 4.38 16.35
C MET A 213 -20.45 4.47 16.67
N GLY A 214 -21.31 3.87 15.85
CA GLY A 214 -22.74 3.75 16.12
C GLY A 214 -23.03 3.00 17.42
N ILE A 215 -22.39 1.85 17.62
CA ILE A 215 -22.54 1.03 18.83
C ILE A 215 -22.08 1.78 20.08
N LEU A 216 -20.98 2.54 19.99
CA LEU A 216 -20.45 3.37 21.08
C LEU A 216 -21.40 4.50 21.51
N VAL A 217 -22.33 4.92 20.64
CA VAL A 217 -23.35 5.92 20.98
C VAL A 217 -24.65 5.24 21.46
N VAL A 218 -25.08 4.18 20.76
CA VAL A 218 -26.35 3.51 21.02
C VAL A 218 -26.33 2.73 22.34
N LEU A 219 -25.27 1.98 22.64
CA LEU A 219 -25.23 1.15 23.85
C LEU A 219 -25.28 1.97 25.15
N PRO A 220 -24.49 3.04 25.35
CA PRO A 220 -24.62 3.88 26.53
C PRO A 220 -26.00 4.51 26.63
N PHE A 221 -26.60 4.91 25.50
CA PHE A 221 -27.94 5.49 25.45
C PHE A 221 -29.02 4.49 25.90
N VAL A 222 -28.96 3.25 25.42
CA VAL A 222 -29.86 2.16 25.84
C VAL A 222 -29.68 1.84 27.33
N MET A 223 -28.43 1.73 27.80
CA MET A 223 -28.13 1.53 29.22
C MET A 223 -28.67 2.67 30.09
N TRP A 224 -28.59 3.91 29.59
CA TRP A 224 -29.14 5.09 30.24
C TRP A 224 -30.66 5.05 30.34
N ILE A 225 -31.37 4.79 29.24
CA ILE A 225 -32.83 4.63 29.24
C ILE A 225 -33.25 3.54 30.22
N GLN A 226 -32.61 2.37 30.15
CA GLN A 226 -32.94 1.24 31.01
C GLN A 226 -32.73 1.60 32.49
N SER A 227 -31.62 2.26 32.82
CA SER A 227 -31.39 2.72 34.19
C SER A 227 -32.44 3.73 34.67
N LYS A 228 -32.92 4.61 33.78
CA LYS A 228 -33.96 5.61 34.10
C LYS A 228 -35.31 4.95 34.34
N LEU A 229 -35.70 3.99 33.51
CA LEU A 229 -36.93 3.21 33.67
C LEU A 229 -36.92 2.42 34.98
N LEU A 230 -35.79 1.78 35.30
CA LEU A 230 -35.62 1.02 36.54
C LEU A 230 -35.64 1.90 37.78
N ALA A 231 -35.02 3.08 37.74
CA ALA A 231 -35.05 4.03 38.85
C ALA A 231 -36.46 4.60 39.09
N LYS A 232 -37.23 4.84 38.02
CA LYS A 232 -38.65 5.21 38.10
C LYS A 232 -39.47 4.09 38.74
N ALA A 233 -39.22 2.83 38.37
CA ALA A 233 -39.89 1.67 38.96
C ALA A 233 -39.51 1.45 40.44
N GLN A 234 -38.26 1.74 40.83
CA GLN A 234 -37.75 1.53 42.20
C GLN A 234 -37.80 2.76 43.11
N ARG A 235 -38.38 3.90 42.67
CA ARG A 235 -38.44 5.21 43.39
C ARG A 235 -37.10 5.62 44.02
N LYS A 236 -35.98 5.51 43.31
CA LYS A 236 -34.65 5.96 43.78
C LYS A 236 -34.12 7.11 42.92
N ASN A 237 -33.53 8.11 43.57
CA ASN A 237 -32.81 9.19 42.89
C ASN A 237 -31.59 8.61 42.13
N LEU A 238 -31.55 8.82 40.81
CA LEU A 238 -30.47 8.36 39.94
C LEU A 238 -29.17 9.11 40.23
N LYS A 239 -28.05 8.37 40.36
CA LYS A 239 -26.71 8.95 40.25
C LYS A 239 -26.34 9.15 38.76
N LYS A 240 -25.57 10.22 38.53
CA LYS A 240 -25.10 10.84 37.26
C LYS A 240 -24.91 9.91 36.03
N ARG A 241 -25.26 10.46 34.85
CA ARG A 241 -25.15 9.94 33.46
C ARG A 241 -23.74 9.48 33.05
N GLU A 242 -22.69 10.06 33.65
CA GLU A 242 -21.29 9.90 33.23
C GLU A 242 -20.72 8.49 33.42
N LYS A 243 -21.29 7.67 34.32
CA LYS A 243 -20.74 6.34 34.65
C LYS A 243 -20.98 5.26 33.59
N GLN A 244 -22.02 5.40 32.77
CA GLN A 244 -22.40 4.39 31.78
C GLN A 244 -21.60 4.51 30.48
N LEU A 245 -21.32 5.74 30.06
CA LEU A 245 -20.44 6.02 28.93
C LEU A 245 -19.03 5.50 29.24
N ALA A 246 -18.50 5.85 30.41
CA ALA A 246 -17.19 5.37 30.86
C ALA A 246 -17.10 3.83 30.94
N PHE A 247 -18.20 3.14 31.27
CA PHE A 247 -18.26 1.68 31.25
C PHE A 247 -18.10 1.11 29.83
N VAL A 248 -18.90 1.57 28.87
CA VAL A 248 -18.87 1.04 27.49
C VAL A 248 -17.51 1.27 26.84
N TYR A 249 -16.95 2.49 26.98
CA TYR A 249 -15.61 2.81 26.50
C TYR A 249 -14.51 2.05 27.25
N GLY A 250 -14.61 1.92 28.57
CA GLY A 250 -13.64 1.19 29.39
C GLY A 250 -13.53 -0.28 29.02
N VAL A 251 -14.66 -0.93 28.73
CA VAL A 251 -14.69 -2.33 28.24
C VAL A 251 -13.98 -2.47 26.89
N LEU A 252 -14.22 -1.53 25.96
CA LEU A 252 -13.53 -1.54 24.64
C LEU A 252 -12.01 -1.31 24.78
N LEU A 253 -11.58 -0.52 25.76
CA LEU A 253 -10.17 -0.24 26.03
C LEU A 253 -9.51 -1.28 26.96
N THR A 254 -10.18 -2.39 27.26
CA THR A 254 -9.72 -3.44 28.19
C THR A 254 -9.37 -2.93 29.60
N GLN A 255 -9.94 -1.81 30.03
CA GLN A 255 -9.66 -1.24 31.34
C GLN A 255 -10.50 -1.93 32.43
N SER A 256 -9.83 -2.52 33.42
CA SER A 256 -10.47 -3.09 34.62
C SER A 256 -10.72 -1.98 35.64
N GLY A 257 -11.98 -1.75 36.03
CA GLY A 257 -12.28 -0.78 37.10
C GLY A 257 -13.69 -0.21 37.15
N GLN A 258 -14.51 -0.40 36.11
CA GLN A 258 -15.88 0.10 36.11
C GLN A 258 -16.82 -0.91 36.78
N LYS A 259 -17.49 -0.49 37.86
CA LYS A 259 -18.45 -1.35 38.57
C LYS A 259 -19.60 -1.73 37.64
N ILE A 260 -19.77 -3.03 37.42
CA ILE A 260 -20.92 -3.57 36.70
C ILE A 260 -22.18 -3.11 37.42
N PRO A 261 -23.25 -2.68 36.73
CA PRO A 261 -24.49 -2.30 37.37
C PRO A 261 -25.05 -3.43 38.25
N GLU A 262 -24.93 -3.26 39.57
CA GLU A 262 -25.08 -4.37 40.53
C GLU A 262 -26.53 -4.84 40.72
N LYS A 263 -27.54 -4.10 40.25
CA LYS A 263 -28.92 -4.29 40.73
C LYS A 263 -29.87 -5.01 39.78
N VAL A 264 -29.53 -5.23 38.50
CA VAL A 264 -30.48 -5.74 37.51
C VAL A 264 -29.87 -6.77 36.55
N HIS A 265 -30.51 -7.94 36.44
CA HIS A 265 -30.04 -9.07 35.63
C HIS A 265 -29.99 -8.76 34.12
N SER A 266 -30.97 -8.02 33.58
CA SER A 266 -30.99 -7.67 32.15
C SER A 266 -29.82 -6.79 31.73
N LEU A 267 -29.43 -5.83 32.57
CA LEU A 267 -28.31 -4.92 32.31
C LEU A 267 -26.96 -5.63 32.43
N ARG A 268 -26.86 -6.63 33.33
CA ARG A 268 -25.70 -7.53 33.40
C ARG A 268 -25.57 -8.39 32.14
N LEU A 269 -26.67 -8.97 31.66
CA LEU A 269 -26.64 -9.75 30.42
C LEU A 269 -26.18 -8.90 29.23
N LEU A 270 -26.72 -7.68 29.08
CA LEU A 270 -26.29 -6.74 28.05
C LEU A 270 -24.80 -6.38 28.16
N ALA A 271 -24.31 -6.13 29.38
CA ALA A 271 -22.90 -5.87 29.63
C ALA A 271 -22.00 -7.06 29.30
N MET A 272 -22.43 -8.30 29.60
CA MET A 272 -21.69 -9.52 29.27
C MET A 272 -21.63 -9.75 27.75
N ILE A 273 -22.73 -9.49 27.04
CA ILE A 273 -22.75 -9.56 25.57
C ILE A 273 -21.81 -8.51 24.98
N TRP A 274 -21.87 -7.26 25.46
CA TRP A 274 -20.95 -6.21 25.03
C TRP A 274 -19.48 -6.58 25.29
N PHE A 275 -19.18 -7.14 26.46
CA PHE A 275 -17.84 -7.60 26.80
C PHE A 275 -17.33 -8.67 25.83
N LEU A 276 -18.15 -9.67 25.51
CA LEU A 276 -17.79 -10.72 24.55
C LEU A 276 -17.58 -10.14 23.15
N CYS A 277 -18.46 -9.26 22.68
CA CYS A 277 -18.31 -8.58 21.39
C CYS A 277 -17.03 -7.73 21.33
N ALA A 278 -16.76 -6.94 22.38
CA ALA A 278 -15.56 -6.11 22.47
C ALA A 278 -14.29 -6.97 22.48
N LEU A 279 -14.27 -8.07 23.23
CA LEU A 279 -13.15 -9.01 23.26
C LEU A 279 -12.84 -9.57 21.86
N VAL A 280 -13.86 -10.07 21.15
CA VAL A 280 -13.70 -10.59 19.78
C VAL A 280 -13.18 -9.50 18.85
N PHE A 281 -13.72 -8.29 18.94
CA PHE A 281 -13.32 -7.16 18.12
C PHE A 281 -11.86 -6.75 18.34
N ILE A 282 -11.43 -6.65 19.59
CA ILE A 282 -10.06 -6.26 19.98
C ILE A 282 -9.06 -7.31 19.50
N HIS A 283 -9.34 -8.59 19.71
CA HIS A 283 -8.43 -9.65 19.27
C HIS A 283 -8.38 -9.78 17.75
N ALA A 284 -9.50 -9.57 17.05
CA ALA A 284 -9.49 -9.50 15.58
C ALA A 284 -8.64 -8.32 15.09
N TYR A 285 -8.79 -7.14 15.70
CA TYR A 285 -7.98 -5.95 15.36
C TYR A 285 -6.49 -6.20 15.58
N ILE A 286 -6.11 -6.71 16.75
CA ILE A 286 -4.72 -7.01 17.09
C ILE A 286 -4.14 -8.03 16.11
N GLY A 287 -4.85 -9.13 15.82
CA GLY A 287 -4.39 -10.16 14.90
C GLY A 287 -4.16 -9.62 13.48
N THR A 288 -5.10 -8.84 12.95
CA THR A 288 -4.98 -8.23 11.63
C THR A 288 -3.87 -7.18 11.59
N LEU A 289 -3.76 -6.32 12.61
CA LEU A 289 -2.68 -5.32 12.72
C LEU A 289 -1.30 -5.97 12.80
N VAL A 290 -1.12 -7.02 13.60
CA VAL A 290 0.14 -7.77 13.70
C VAL A 290 0.51 -8.37 12.34
N SER A 291 -0.45 -8.92 11.60
CA SER A 291 -0.21 -9.42 10.24
C SER A 291 0.24 -8.31 9.29
N PHE A 292 -0.41 -7.14 9.32
CA PHE A 292 -0.04 -5.97 8.52
C PHE A 292 1.35 -5.40 8.86
N LEU A 293 1.77 -5.45 10.12
CA LEU A 293 3.09 -4.99 10.55
C LEU A 293 4.20 -6.01 10.26
N SER A 294 3.86 -7.30 10.28
CA SER A 294 4.81 -8.39 10.00
C SER A 294 5.16 -8.48 8.52
N VAL A 295 4.17 -8.31 7.63
CA VAL A 295 4.38 -8.36 6.18
C VAL A 295 4.22 -6.96 5.58
N PRO A 296 5.32 -6.30 5.15
CA PRO A 296 5.20 -4.99 4.54
C PRO A 296 4.40 -5.07 3.24
N ASN A 297 3.29 -4.33 3.17
CA ASN A 297 2.54 -4.15 1.94
C ASN A 297 3.29 -3.20 1.01
N LEU A 298 4.23 -3.78 0.26
CA LEU A 298 4.85 -3.15 -0.90
C LEU A 298 3.80 -3.13 -2.01
N LYS A 299 3.27 -1.95 -2.33
CA LYS A 299 2.42 -1.80 -3.51
C LYS A 299 3.34 -1.69 -4.73
N PRO A 300 3.32 -2.67 -5.66
CA PRO A 300 4.06 -2.52 -6.91
C PRO A 300 3.51 -1.30 -7.67
N ILE A 301 4.39 -0.62 -8.40
CA ILE A 301 4.03 0.58 -9.17
C ILE A 301 3.08 0.21 -10.30
N ILE A 302 3.36 -0.91 -10.97
CA ILE A 302 2.52 -1.53 -12.00
C ILE A 302 2.55 -3.05 -11.83
N ARG A 303 1.47 -3.72 -12.24
CA ARG A 303 1.40 -5.19 -12.27
C ARG A 303 1.48 -5.74 -13.68
N SER A 304 0.85 -5.06 -14.63
CA SER A 304 0.67 -5.47 -16.02
C SER A 304 1.10 -4.36 -16.97
N LEU A 305 1.18 -4.70 -18.26
CA LEU A 305 1.49 -3.74 -19.32
C LEU A 305 0.40 -2.68 -19.50
N ASP A 306 -0.86 -3.03 -19.23
CA ASP A 306 -2.02 -2.12 -19.40
C ASP A 306 -2.05 -0.97 -18.39
N GLU A 307 -1.44 -1.17 -17.21
CA GLU A 307 -1.34 -0.15 -16.18
C GLU A 307 -0.23 0.88 -16.47
N LEU A 308 0.66 0.59 -17.43
CA LEU A 308 1.85 1.40 -17.71
C LEU A 308 1.53 2.85 -18.11
N PRO A 309 0.58 3.14 -19.02
CA PRO A 309 0.21 4.52 -19.36
C PRO A 309 -0.41 5.29 -18.19
N ALA A 310 -1.13 4.60 -17.30
CA ALA A 310 -1.76 5.22 -16.13
C ALA A 310 -0.76 5.48 -14.99
N SER A 311 0.38 4.79 -14.98
CA SER A 311 1.39 4.88 -13.93
C SER A 311 2.18 6.19 -13.94
N GLY A 312 2.23 6.90 -15.08
CA GLY A 312 3.07 8.08 -15.27
C GLY A 312 4.56 7.78 -15.44
N LEU A 313 4.96 6.51 -15.54
CA LEU A 313 6.31 6.11 -15.90
C LEU A 313 6.51 6.22 -17.42
N GLY A 314 7.65 6.77 -17.85
CA GLY A 314 8.13 6.58 -19.21
C GLY A 314 8.53 5.11 -19.43
N TRP A 315 8.66 4.69 -20.68
CA TRP A 315 9.09 3.33 -21.00
C TRP A 315 10.22 3.30 -22.00
N ILE A 316 11.08 2.30 -21.80
CA ILE A 316 12.30 2.06 -22.56
C ILE A 316 12.25 0.63 -23.08
N VAL A 317 12.64 0.43 -24.34
CA VAL A 317 12.65 -0.87 -25.02
C VAL A 317 14.05 -1.16 -25.54
N TRP A 318 14.42 -2.44 -25.59
CA TRP A 318 15.69 -2.86 -26.18
C TRP A 318 15.67 -2.68 -27.71
N SER A 319 16.64 -1.93 -28.23
CA SER A 319 16.87 -1.69 -29.66
C SER A 319 17.27 -2.97 -30.41
N GLY A 320 16.82 -3.13 -31.65
CA GLY A 320 17.05 -4.30 -32.50
C GLY A 320 16.36 -5.59 -32.02
N SER A 321 15.44 -5.47 -31.07
CA SER A 321 14.71 -6.61 -30.48
C SER A 321 13.43 -6.94 -31.24
N ASP A 322 12.92 -8.14 -30.99
CA ASP A 322 11.58 -8.56 -31.40
C ASP A 322 10.47 -7.70 -30.79
N LEU A 323 10.68 -7.18 -29.57
CA LEU A 323 9.77 -6.24 -28.94
C LEU A 323 9.66 -4.91 -29.68
N GLU A 324 10.78 -4.36 -30.16
CA GLU A 324 10.76 -3.13 -30.96
C GLU A 324 9.89 -3.31 -32.21
N SER A 325 10.11 -4.40 -32.95
CA SER A 325 9.32 -4.71 -34.15
C SER A 325 7.83 -4.91 -33.80
N LEU A 326 7.54 -5.62 -32.71
CA LEU A 326 6.18 -5.85 -32.23
C LEU A 326 5.43 -4.54 -31.96
N PHE A 327 6.04 -3.60 -31.22
CA PHE A 327 5.37 -2.35 -30.88
C PHE A 327 5.22 -1.43 -32.10
N LEU A 328 6.21 -1.39 -32.99
CA LEU A 328 6.16 -0.54 -34.19
C LEU A 328 5.15 -1.05 -35.24
N GLU A 329 4.94 -2.36 -35.33
CA GLU A 329 3.98 -2.98 -36.25
C GLU A 329 2.55 -3.06 -35.69
N ALA A 330 2.38 -2.88 -34.37
CA ALA A 330 1.09 -3.04 -33.72
C ALA A 330 0.04 -2.01 -34.20
N THR A 331 -1.10 -2.52 -34.68
CA THR A 331 -2.22 -1.70 -35.16
C THR A 331 -3.26 -1.39 -34.10
N ASP A 332 -3.31 -2.16 -33.00
CA ASP A 332 -4.37 -2.09 -32.00
C ASP A 332 -3.88 -2.33 -30.57
N GLY A 333 -4.69 -1.88 -29.61
CA GLY A 333 -4.48 -2.12 -28.17
C GLY A 333 -3.32 -1.33 -27.56
N ILE A 334 -2.85 -1.82 -26.41
CA ILE A 334 -1.75 -1.23 -25.65
C ILE A 334 -0.43 -1.21 -26.43
N TYR A 335 -0.20 -2.22 -27.28
CA TYR A 335 1.00 -2.32 -28.10
C TYR A 335 1.13 -1.14 -29.08
N ARG A 336 0.03 -0.69 -29.70
CA ARG A 336 0.02 0.51 -30.55
C ARG A 336 0.37 1.77 -29.77
N ILE A 337 -0.21 1.95 -28.58
CA ILE A 337 0.04 3.15 -27.75
C ILE A 337 1.53 3.25 -27.40
N ILE A 338 2.13 2.12 -27.04
CA ILE A 338 3.57 2.03 -26.76
C ILE A 338 4.38 2.34 -28.02
N GLY A 339 4.01 1.75 -29.16
CA GLY A 339 4.65 1.98 -30.46
C GLY A 339 4.59 3.43 -30.94
N ASP A 340 3.43 4.09 -30.81
CA ASP A 340 3.24 5.50 -31.15
C ASP A 340 4.20 6.40 -30.34
N GLN A 341 4.34 6.11 -29.05
CA GLN A 341 5.24 6.88 -28.19
C GLN A 341 6.72 6.59 -28.48
N LEU A 342 7.07 5.36 -28.86
CA LEU A 342 8.42 5.02 -29.32
C LEU A 342 8.77 5.71 -30.64
N ARG A 343 7.80 5.85 -31.56
CA ARG A 343 7.97 6.60 -32.82
C ARG A 343 8.22 8.09 -32.58
N GLN A 344 7.58 8.68 -31.57
CA GLN A 344 7.77 10.08 -31.20
C GLN A 344 9.10 10.33 -30.46
N HIS A 345 9.57 9.33 -29.71
CA HIS A 345 10.73 9.42 -28.84
C HIS A 345 11.72 8.27 -29.10
N PRO A 346 12.48 8.33 -30.21
CA PRO A 346 13.45 7.29 -30.56
C PRO A 346 14.58 7.15 -29.52
N GLU A 347 14.84 8.17 -28.70
CA GLU A 347 15.80 8.13 -27.58
C GLU A 347 15.43 7.13 -26.46
N ARG A 348 14.22 6.57 -26.50
CA ARG A 348 13.76 5.54 -25.56
C ARG A 348 14.10 4.12 -25.98
N LEU A 349 14.75 3.96 -27.12
CA LEU A 349 15.37 2.69 -27.54
C LEU A 349 16.80 2.66 -27.00
N VAL A 350 17.11 1.65 -26.20
CA VAL A 350 18.46 1.47 -25.61
C VAL A 350 19.11 0.23 -26.18
N ASP A 351 20.41 0.30 -26.44
CA ASP A 351 21.15 -0.82 -27.05
C ASP A 351 21.65 -1.82 -25.99
N SER A 352 21.86 -1.35 -24.75
CA SER A 352 22.46 -2.14 -23.67
C SER A 352 21.51 -2.38 -22.50
N LEU A 353 21.59 -3.59 -21.93
CA LEU A 353 20.90 -3.95 -20.70
C LEU A 353 21.30 -3.04 -19.53
N VAL A 354 22.57 -2.63 -19.47
CA VAL A 354 23.10 -1.77 -18.39
C VAL A 354 22.50 -0.37 -18.46
N GLU A 355 22.27 0.15 -19.67
CA GLU A 355 21.67 1.46 -19.87
C GLU A 355 20.20 1.46 -19.42
N GLY A 356 19.43 0.43 -19.82
CA GLY A 356 18.06 0.23 -19.36
C GLY A 356 17.97 0.11 -17.84
N GLU A 357 18.87 -0.66 -17.22
CA GLU A 357 18.95 -0.82 -15.76
C GLU A 357 19.20 0.51 -15.05
N GLN A 358 20.17 1.30 -15.53
CA GLN A 358 20.48 2.60 -14.96
C GLN A 358 19.34 3.60 -15.10
N ALA A 359 18.61 3.58 -16.21
CA ALA A 359 17.45 4.44 -16.43
C ALA A 359 16.31 4.11 -15.44
N VAL A 360 16.07 2.82 -15.16
CA VAL A 360 15.10 2.40 -14.14
C VAL A 360 15.56 2.81 -12.73
N LYS A 361 16.85 2.66 -12.41
CA LYS A 361 17.43 3.07 -11.11
C LYS A 361 17.34 4.58 -10.86
N LYS A 362 17.54 5.40 -11.90
CA LYS A 362 17.38 6.87 -11.81
C LYS A 362 15.93 7.26 -11.49
N GLY A 363 14.97 6.37 -11.73
CA GLY A 363 13.55 6.56 -11.49
C GLY A 363 12.85 7.22 -12.68
N GLY A 364 11.53 7.01 -12.77
CA GLY A 364 10.68 7.61 -13.81
C GLY A 364 10.55 6.80 -15.11
N PHE A 365 11.32 5.74 -15.28
CA PHE A 365 11.22 4.85 -16.44
C PHE A 365 10.99 3.38 -16.04
N ALA A 366 10.27 2.65 -16.89
CA ALA A 366 10.15 1.20 -16.88
C ALA A 366 10.90 0.63 -18.09
N TYR A 367 11.60 -0.49 -17.94
CA TYR A 367 12.39 -1.10 -19.00
C TYR A 367 11.80 -2.46 -19.41
N MET A 368 11.49 -2.61 -20.69
CA MET A 368 10.92 -3.82 -21.27
C MET A 368 11.99 -4.63 -22.01
N ASN A 369 12.13 -5.89 -21.62
CA ASN A 369 13.07 -6.84 -22.21
C ASN A 369 12.58 -8.29 -21.93
N ASN A 370 13.27 -9.29 -22.45
CA ASN A 370 13.04 -10.70 -22.17
C ASN A 370 13.14 -10.97 -20.67
N ASN A 371 12.19 -11.74 -20.14
CA ASN A 371 12.05 -11.97 -18.71
C ASN A 371 13.30 -12.64 -18.12
N ALA A 372 13.91 -13.60 -18.81
CA ALA A 372 15.17 -14.19 -18.35
C ALA A 372 16.31 -13.16 -18.20
N ARG A 373 16.39 -12.17 -19.10
CA ARG A 373 17.41 -11.10 -19.03
C ARG A 373 17.15 -10.13 -17.88
N ILE A 374 15.89 -9.77 -17.66
CA ILE A 374 15.50 -8.92 -16.54
C ILE A 374 15.79 -9.62 -15.22
N LYS A 375 15.45 -10.91 -15.09
CA LYS A 375 15.76 -11.72 -13.91
C LYS A 375 17.25 -11.77 -13.63
N TYR A 376 18.06 -12.03 -14.66
CA TYR A 376 19.51 -12.01 -14.55
C TYR A 376 20.04 -10.64 -14.09
N ALA A 377 19.53 -9.53 -14.64
CA ALA A 377 19.93 -8.19 -14.24
C ALA A 377 19.59 -7.87 -12.78
N VAL A 378 18.37 -8.23 -12.33
CA VAL A 378 17.92 -8.02 -10.95
C VAL A 378 18.75 -8.85 -9.96
N GLU A 379 19.07 -10.09 -10.30
CA GLU A 379 19.92 -10.96 -9.47
C GLU A 379 21.35 -10.41 -9.38
N LYS A 380 21.92 -9.97 -10.50
CA LYS A 380 23.24 -9.33 -10.54
C LYS A 380 23.28 -8.05 -9.70
N ASP A 381 22.26 -7.21 -9.78
CA ASP A 381 22.14 -5.99 -8.96
C ASP A 381 22.08 -6.34 -7.46
N PHE A 382 21.34 -7.37 -7.08
CA PHE A 382 21.22 -7.80 -5.69
C PHE A 382 22.58 -8.18 -5.08
N PHE A 383 23.38 -8.97 -5.80
CA PHE A 383 24.72 -9.35 -5.34
C PHE A 383 25.69 -8.17 -5.35
N SER A 384 25.61 -7.29 -6.36
CA SER A 384 26.47 -6.11 -6.46
C SER A 384 26.15 -5.04 -5.40
N SER A 385 24.89 -4.93 -4.99
CA SER A 385 24.39 -3.91 -4.06
C SER A 385 24.35 -4.40 -2.60
N GLY A 386 25.07 -5.46 -2.27
CA GLY A 386 25.20 -5.95 -0.89
C GLY A 386 23.88 -6.50 -0.32
N SER A 387 23.11 -7.25 -1.12
CA SER A 387 21.82 -7.84 -0.75
C SER A 387 20.67 -6.83 -0.59
N THR A 388 20.74 -5.70 -1.29
CA THR A 388 19.63 -4.73 -1.38
C THR A 388 18.97 -4.80 -2.76
N CYS A 389 17.64 -4.70 -2.80
CA CYS A 389 16.86 -4.75 -4.03
C CYS A 389 16.48 -3.33 -4.45
N ASN A 390 17.18 -2.77 -5.44
CA ASN A 390 16.87 -1.46 -6.02
C ASN A 390 15.92 -1.57 -7.21
N LEU A 391 15.83 -2.76 -7.78
CA LEU A 391 15.00 -3.10 -8.94
C LEU A 391 13.93 -4.12 -8.56
N SER A 392 12.82 -4.09 -9.28
CA SER A 392 11.75 -5.08 -9.17
C SER A 392 11.20 -5.41 -10.56
N ILE A 393 10.47 -6.52 -10.64
CA ILE A 393 9.87 -7.00 -11.89
C ILE A 393 8.36 -6.94 -11.73
N ALA A 394 7.66 -6.43 -12.74
CA ALA A 394 6.21 -6.48 -12.80
C ALA A 394 5.74 -7.94 -12.72
N LYS A 395 4.59 -8.17 -12.08
CA LYS A 395 4.11 -9.52 -11.78
C LYS A 395 3.72 -10.29 -13.04
N GLU A 396 3.08 -9.61 -13.98
CA GLU A 396 2.60 -10.21 -15.21
C GLU A 396 3.64 -10.05 -16.31
N THR A 397 3.95 -11.15 -16.98
CA THR A 397 4.70 -11.15 -18.22
C THR A 397 3.74 -11.05 -19.40
N PHE A 398 4.21 -10.48 -20.50
CA PHE A 398 3.46 -10.32 -21.74
C PHE A 398 4.27 -10.91 -22.89
N TYR A 399 3.67 -11.00 -24.08
CA TYR A 399 4.32 -11.46 -25.31
C TYR A 399 5.19 -12.71 -25.15
N LYS A 400 4.55 -13.88 -25.25
CA LYS A 400 5.25 -15.18 -25.23
C LYS A 400 5.69 -15.54 -26.64
N VAL A 401 6.97 -15.78 -26.82
CA VAL A 401 7.58 -16.11 -28.12
C VAL A 401 8.49 -17.31 -27.99
N ASN A 402 8.41 -18.17 -29.00
CA ASN A 402 9.24 -19.35 -29.11
C ASN A 402 10.66 -18.98 -29.51
N GLN A 403 11.64 -19.59 -28.87
CA GLN A 403 13.07 -19.47 -29.13
C GLN A 403 13.56 -20.71 -29.87
N ALA A 404 14.27 -20.50 -30.98
CA ALA A 404 14.79 -21.56 -31.84
C ALA A 404 16.18 -21.19 -32.42
N PHE A 405 16.85 -22.11 -33.09
CA PHE A 405 18.04 -21.80 -33.89
C PHE A 405 17.64 -21.44 -35.31
N ALA A 406 18.35 -20.50 -35.91
CA ALA A 406 18.10 -20.03 -37.27
C ALA A 406 18.95 -20.81 -38.27
N LEU A 407 18.34 -21.18 -39.40
CA LEU A 407 18.96 -21.95 -40.47
C LEU A 407 18.67 -21.29 -41.82
N PRO A 408 19.55 -21.45 -42.82
CA PRO A 408 19.23 -21.09 -44.19
C PRO A 408 17.95 -21.78 -44.67
N LYS A 409 17.16 -21.10 -45.51
CA LYS A 409 15.95 -21.68 -46.13
C LYS A 409 16.24 -23.01 -46.83
N GLY A 410 15.47 -24.04 -46.52
CA GLY A 410 15.61 -25.37 -47.12
C GLY A 410 16.87 -26.12 -46.67
N SER A 411 17.50 -25.71 -45.56
CA SER A 411 18.73 -26.32 -45.08
C SER A 411 18.56 -27.81 -44.74
N PRO A 412 19.40 -28.71 -45.28
CA PRO A 412 19.27 -30.15 -45.06
C PRO A 412 19.55 -30.54 -43.60
N ILE A 413 20.28 -29.70 -42.85
CA ILE A 413 20.62 -29.99 -41.45
C ILE A 413 19.45 -29.81 -40.49
N GLY A 414 18.42 -29.04 -40.86
CA GLY A 414 17.29 -28.73 -39.99
C GLY A 414 16.54 -29.96 -39.51
N ALA A 415 16.33 -30.95 -40.38
CA ALA A 415 15.64 -32.19 -40.01
C ALA A 415 16.40 -32.99 -38.92
N PHE A 416 17.74 -33.00 -38.97
CA PHE A 416 18.57 -33.71 -37.97
C PHE A 416 18.55 -33.00 -36.63
N LEU A 417 18.73 -31.68 -36.65
CA LEU A 417 18.71 -30.87 -35.43
C LEU A 417 17.34 -30.97 -34.76
N ASN A 418 16.25 -30.87 -35.52
CA ASN A 418 14.88 -30.94 -35.01
C ASN A 418 14.59 -32.26 -34.28
N LYS A 419 14.94 -33.39 -34.88
CA LYS A 419 14.73 -34.71 -34.25
C LYS A 419 15.44 -34.80 -32.90
N LYS A 420 16.69 -34.34 -32.82
CA LYS A 420 17.46 -34.46 -31.59
C LYS A 420 17.06 -33.43 -30.54
N ILE A 421 16.74 -32.20 -30.92
CA ILE A 421 16.20 -31.17 -30.03
C ILE A 421 14.88 -31.66 -29.40
N LEU A 422 14.00 -32.29 -30.19
CA LEU A 422 12.78 -32.93 -29.66
C LEU A 422 13.08 -34.00 -28.61
N MET A 423 14.05 -34.88 -28.86
CA MET A 423 14.46 -35.89 -27.86
C MET A 423 15.02 -35.24 -26.58
N MET A 424 15.73 -34.11 -26.69
CA MET A 424 16.24 -33.36 -25.53
C MET A 424 15.10 -32.71 -24.72
N LEU A 425 14.04 -32.26 -25.40
CA LEU A 425 12.82 -31.78 -24.75
C LEU A 425 12.09 -32.92 -24.03
N GLU A 426 11.86 -34.05 -24.71
CA GLU A 426 11.14 -35.22 -24.17
C GLU A 426 11.86 -35.86 -22.98
N SER A 427 13.20 -35.85 -22.98
CA SER A 427 14.01 -36.38 -21.87
C SER A 427 14.10 -35.45 -20.66
N GLY A 428 13.62 -34.20 -20.76
CA GLY A 428 13.72 -33.21 -19.69
C GLY A 428 15.08 -32.53 -19.56
N LEU A 429 16.02 -32.78 -20.49
CA LEU A 429 17.36 -32.18 -20.47
C LEU A 429 17.30 -30.66 -20.69
N MET A 430 16.39 -30.20 -21.56
CA MET A 430 16.12 -28.77 -21.78
C MET A 430 15.69 -28.06 -20.50
N GLU A 431 14.78 -28.67 -19.74
CA GLU A 431 14.31 -28.12 -18.48
C GLU A 431 15.43 -28.06 -17.43
N HIS A 432 16.29 -29.09 -17.39
CA HIS A 432 17.46 -29.09 -16.52
C HIS A 432 18.41 -27.92 -16.82
N TRP A 433 18.77 -27.71 -18.10
CA TRP A 433 19.63 -26.59 -18.49
C TRP A 433 18.96 -25.24 -18.31
N ARG A 434 17.64 -25.16 -18.52
CA ARG A 434 16.84 -23.96 -18.23
C ARG A 434 16.94 -23.60 -16.75
N MET A 435 16.78 -24.57 -15.86
CA MET A 435 16.91 -24.34 -14.42
C MET A 435 18.35 -24.00 -14.01
N LYS A 436 19.36 -24.52 -14.71
CA LYS A 436 20.78 -24.24 -14.44
C LYS A 436 21.18 -22.81 -14.84
N HIS A 437 20.73 -22.32 -16.00
CA HIS A 437 21.21 -21.06 -16.59
C HIS A 437 20.20 -19.91 -16.52
N LEU A 438 18.89 -20.19 -16.59
CA LEU A 438 17.83 -19.17 -16.70
C LEU A 438 17.01 -18.98 -15.42
N SER A 439 17.01 -19.95 -14.52
CA SER A 439 16.33 -19.82 -13.23
C SER A 439 17.24 -19.11 -12.23
N GLY A 440 17.28 -17.79 -12.32
CA GLY A 440 17.82 -16.96 -11.24
C GLY A 440 17.04 -17.19 -9.96
N LYS A 441 17.73 -17.20 -8.81
CA LYS A 441 17.03 -17.25 -7.53
C LYS A 441 16.31 -15.91 -7.36
N ASP A 442 15.00 -15.97 -7.16
CA ASP A 442 14.11 -14.82 -7.03
C ASP A 442 14.33 -14.04 -5.70
N HIS A 443 15.56 -13.61 -5.41
CA HIS A 443 15.95 -12.91 -4.19
C HIS A 443 15.17 -11.59 -3.99
N CYS A 444 14.88 -10.90 -5.10
CA CYS A 444 14.15 -9.64 -5.13
C CYS A 444 12.69 -9.76 -5.58
N SER A 445 12.17 -10.98 -5.71
CA SER A 445 10.73 -11.17 -5.92
C SER A 445 10.00 -10.89 -4.61
N ALA A 446 8.86 -10.20 -4.71
CA ALA A 446 7.99 -9.90 -3.58
C ALA A 446 7.80 -11.14 -2.69
N SER A 447 7.65 -12.33 -3.30
CA SER A 447 7.41 -13.60 -2.63
C SER A 447 8.52 -14.10 -1.69
N HIS A 448 9.81 -13.85 -2.00
CA HIS A 448 10.94 -14.39 -1.22
C HIS A 448 11.54 -13.37 -0.26
N SER A 449 11.28 -12.07 -0.45
CA SER A 449 11.44 -11.07 0.61
C SER A 449 10.47 -11.27 1.78
N TYR A 450 9.45 -12.14 1.66
CA TYR A 450 8.55 -12.49 2.76
C TYR A 450 9.10 -13.55 3.72
N GLY A 451 10.15 -14.29 3.34
CA GLY A 451 10.64 -15.45 4.11
C GLY A 451 11.94 -15.26 4.89
N ALA A 452 12.74 -14.22 4.59
CA ALA A 452 14.12 -14.14 5.09
C ALA A 452 14.54 -12.74 5.56
N LEU A 453 13.74 -12.12 6.43
CA LEU A 453 14.28 -11.44 7.61
C LEU A 453 13.10 -11.08 8.52
N LEU A 454 13.15 -11.52 9.77
CA LEU A 454 12.41 -10.89 10.86
C LEU A 454 12.81 -9.40 10.88
N ARG A 455 12.03 -8.57 10.18
CA ARG A 455 12.29 -7.14 10.08
C ARG A 455 12.06 -6.54 11.46
N LYS A 456 13.08 -5.88 12.00
CA LYS A 456 12.94 -5.09 13.22
C LYS A 456 11.97 -3.93 12.95
N LEU A 457 11.01 -3.74 13.84
CA LEU A 457 10.05 -2.65 13.76
C LEU A 457 10.78 -1.32 14.01
N ASN A 458 10.68 -0.39 13.07
CA ASN A 458 11.34 0.92 13.20
C ASN A 458 10.36 1.97 13.73
N PHE A 459 10.90 3.09 14.22
CA PHE A 459 10.11 4.24 14.66
C PHE A 459 9.14 4.73 13.57
N ASP A 460 9.56 4.68 12.31
CA ASP A 460 8.73 5.00 11.14
C ASP A 460 7.43 4.19 11.06
N ASP A 461 7.45 2.93 11.50
CA ASP A 461 6.27 2.06 11.46
C ASP A 461 5.27 2.42 12.59
N LEU A 462 5.73 3.07 13.66
CA LEU A 462 4.94 3.43 14.84
C LEU A 462 4.58 4.93 14.94
N LYS A 463 5.16 5.80 14.11
CA LYS A 463 4.97 7.25 14.19
C LYS A 463 3.50 7.72 14.18
N SER A 464 2.62 7.00 13.49
CA SER A 464 1.19 7.35 13.46
C SER A 464 0.48 7.09 14.79
N ALA A 465 0.88 6.07 15.56
CA ALA A 465 0.33 5.85 16.90
C ALA A 465 0.73 6.99 17.86
N PHE A 466 2.00 7.41 17.80
CA PHE A 466 2.48 8.55 18.60
C PHE A 466 1.81 9.87 18.20
N LEU A 467 1.59 10.09 16.90
CA LEU A 467 0.89 11.29 16.42
C LEU A 467 -0.56 11.35 16.93
N ILE A 468 -1.30 10.25 16.87
CA ILE A 468 -2.69 10.19 17.37
C ILE A 468 -2.73 10.47 18.87
N TRP A 469 -1.81 9.88 19.63
CA TRP A 469 -1.71 10.14 21.08
C TRP A 469 -1.42 11.62 21.37
N PHE A 470 -0.44 12.21 20.67
CA PHE A 470 -0.08 13.62 20.85
C PHE A 470 -1.26 14.55 20.54
N VAL A 471 -1.94 14.36 19.40
CA VAL A 471 -3.13 15.12 19.03
C VAL A 471 -4.22 14.98 20.09
N GLY A 472 -4.44 13.77 20.62
CA GLY A 472 -5.41 13.53 21.70
C GLY A 472 -5.09 14.29 22.98
N VAL A 473 -3.82 14.33 23.39
CA VAL A 473 -3.38 15.09 24.57
C VAL A 473 -3.55 16.60 24.34
N CYS A 474 -3.19 17.11 23.17
CA CYS A 474 -3.39 18.52 22.82
C CYS A 474 -4.87 18.92 22.89
N ILE A 475 -5.77 18.08 22.36
CA ILE A 475 -7.22 18.34 22.43
C ILE A 475 -7.69 18.31 23.89
N ALA A 476 -7.25 17.35 24.70
CA ALA A 476 -7.61 17.27 26.11
C ALA A 476 -7.13 18.50 26.91
N LEU A 477 -5.91 18.96 26.67
CA LEU A 477 -5.37 20.18 27.27
C LEU A 477 -6.16 21.42 26.82
N LEU A 478 -6.52 21.51 25.55
CA LEU A 478 -7.32 22.61 25.02
C LEU A 478 -8.71 22.65 25.67
N VAL A 479 -9.38 21.50 25.80
CA VAL A 479 -10.67 21.40 26.50
C VAL A 479 -10.52 21.82 27.96
N PHE A 480 -9.48 21.34 28.66
CA PHE A 480 -9.21 21.74 30.05
C PHE A 480 -9.00 23.25 30.19
N VAL A 481 -8.24 23.88 29.29
CA VAL A 481 -8.03 25.33 29.29
C VAL A 481 -9.34 26.07 29.04
N ILE A 482 -10.15 25.63 28.06
CA ILE A 482 -11.47 26.21 27.79
C ILE A 482 -12.38 26.09 29.02
N GLU A 483 -12.42 24.93 29.67
CA GLU A 483 -13.22 24.73 30.89
C GLU A 483 -12.81 25.71 32.00
N ASN A 484 -11.51 25.93 32.20
CA ASN A 484 -11.01 26.90 33.18
C ASN A 484 -11.34 28.35 32.80
N ILE A 485 -11.22 28.72 31.51
CA ILE A 485 -11.58 30.06 31.03
C ILE A 485 -13.09 30.29 31.21
N VAL A 486 -13.92 29.31 30.84
CA VAL A 486 -15.37 29.39 31.02
C VAL A 486 -15.70 29.50 32.51
N TYR A 487 -15.12 28.65 33.35
CA TYR A 487 -15.31 28.70 34.80
C TYR A 487 -14.92 30.06 35.39
N PHE A 488 -13.77 30.62 34.99
CA PHE A 488 -13.31 31.93 35.44
C PHE A 488 -14.25 33.02 34.95
N SER A 489 -14.63 33.04 33.66
CA SER A 489 -15.55 34.04 33.10
C SER A 489 -16.95 34.04 33.74
N VAL A 490 -17.46 32.85 34.13
CA VAL A 490 -18.73 32.73 34.85
C VAL A 490 -18.58 33.17 36.31
N LYS A 491 -17.41 32.95 36.94
CA LYS A 491 -17.13 33.43 38.29
C LYS A 491 -16.99 34.95 38.34
N THR A 492 -16.28 35.55 37.39
CA THR A 492 -16.10 37.01 37.28
C THR A 492 -17.40 37.75 36.94
N ARG A 493 -18.36 37.11 36.24
CA ARG A 493 -19.70 37.70 36.02
C ARG A 493 -20.63 37.64 37.24
N ARG A 494 -20.30 36.86 38.28
CA ARG A 494 -21.14 36.71 39.48
C ARG A 494 -20.71 37.57 40.66
N HIS A 495 -19.58 38.23 40.58
CA HIS A 495 -19.20 39.28 41.51
C HIS A 495 -19.06 40.53 40.66
N GLY A 496 -19.88 41.56 40.94
CA GLY A 496 -19.72 42.90 40.36
C GLY A 496 -18.29 43.39 40.57
N ILE A 497 -17.91 44.47 39.91
CA ILE A 497 -16.56 45.03 40.01
C ILE A 497 -16.36 45.51 41.46
N TRP A 498 -15.49 44.83 42.21
CA TRP A 498 -15.03 45.26 43.53
C TRP A 498 -13.78 46.12 43.33
N LEU A 499 -13.89 47.40 43.66
CA LEU A 499 -12.78 48.35 43.72
C LEU A 499 -12.48 48.59 45.20
N GLU A 500 -11.28 48.22 45.62
CA GLU A 500 -10.74 48.36 46.98
C GLU A 500 -9.45 49.19 46.84
N ASP A 501 -9.19 50.15 47.75
CA ASP A 501 -8.02 51.03 47.75
C ASP A 501 -7.82 51.91 46.49
N CYS A 502 -8.89 52.48 45.92
CA CYS A 502 -8.75 53.36 44.75
C CYS A 502 -8.56 54.84 45.15
N LYS A 503 -7.48 55.46 44.63
CA LYS A 503 -7.28 56.92 44.65
C LYS A 503 -7.48 57.49 43.25
N LEU A 504 -8.46 58.37 43.09
CA LEU A 504 -8.80 59.02 41.82
C LEU A 504 -8.63 60.54 41.98
N GLU A 505 -7.82 61.15 41.12
CA GLU A 505 -7.56 62.59 41.06
C GLU A 505 -7.94 63.08 39.65
N ASP A 506 -8.52 64.29 39.52
CA ASP A 506 -8.83 64.98 38.25
C ASP A 506 -9.71 64.20 37.24
N CYS A 507 -10.67 63.37 37.70
CA CYS A 507 -11.49 62.57 36.79
C CYS A 507 -12.73 63.32 36.29
N LYS A 508 -12.94 63.35 34.97
CA LYS A 508 -14.21 63.77 34.33
C LYS A 508 -14.92 62.57 33.70
N LEU A 509 -16.15 62.30 34.15
CA LEU A 509 -17.00 61.20 33.67
C LEU A 509 -18.26 61.79 33.03
N GLU A 510 -18.48 61.51 31.74
CA GLU A 510 -19.65 61.92 30.96
C GLU A 510 -20.31 60.66 30.37
N ASP A 511 -21.65 60.63 30.25
CA ASP A 511 -22.42 59.55 29.58
C ASP A 511 -22.20 58.11 30.11
N CYS A 512 -21.82 57.94 31.39
CA CYS A 512 -21.49 56.62 31.92
C CYS A 512 -22.73 55.85 32.42
N LYS A 513 -22.75 54.53 32.16
CA LYS A 513 -23.73 53.58 32.73
C LYS A 513 -23.03 52.62 33.68
N LEU A 514 -23.25 52.75 34.98
CA LEU A 514 -22.64 51.92 36.03
C LEU A 514 -23.71 51.03 36.65
N GLU A 515 -23.53 49.71 36.64
CA GLU A 515 -24.43 48.73 37.26
C GLU A 515 -23.61 47.79 38.15
N ASP A 516 -24.12 47.46 39.35
CA ASP A 516 -23.52 46.50 40.30
C ASP A 516 -22.09 46.84 40.78
N CYS A 517 -21.80 48.11 41.05
CA CYS A 517 -20.52 48.54 41.64
C CYS A 517 -20.56 48.55 43.17
N LYS A 518 -19.52 48.00 43.79
CA LYS A 518 -19.26 48.15 45.23
C LYS A 518 -17.85 48.73 45.44
N THR A 519 -17.78 49.81 46.21
CA THR A 519 -16.53 50.51 46.54
C THR A 519 -16.34 50.54 48.06
N GLU A 520 -15.16 50.12 48.51
CA GLU A 520 -14.69 50.18 49.91
C GLU A 520 -13.36 50.95 49.93
N ASP A 521 -13.14 51.79 50.94
CA ASP A 521 -11.88 52.54 51.19
C ASP A 521 -11.37 53.38 49.99
N CYS A 522 -12.27 54.07 49.29
CA CYS A 522 -11.92 54.87 48.11
C CYS A 522 -11.84 56.38 48.43
N LYS A 523 -10.80 57.06 47.93
CA LYS A 523 -10.65 58.53 48.01
C LYS A 523 -10.70 59.15 46.62
N THR A 524 -11.51 60.19 46.47
CA THR A 524 -11.62 60.96 45.22
C THR A 524 -11.37 62.43 45.48
N GLU A 525 -10.46 63.03 44.73
CA GLU A 525 -10.14 64.47 44.80
C GLU A 525 -10.49 65.11 43.43
N ASP A 526 -11.21 66.24 43.44
CA ASP A 526 -11.48 67.11 42.29
C ASP A 526 -12.11 66.41 41.04
N CYS A 527 -13.04 65.48 41.26
CA CYS A 527 -13.69 64.75 40.17
C CYS A 527 -15.08 65.35 39.81
N LYS A 528 -15.44 65.31 38.51
CA LYS A 528 -16.74 65.78 37.99
C LYS A 528 -17.47 64.67 37.22
N THR A 529 -18.75 64.48 37.53
CA THR A 529 -19.65 63.55 36.83
C THR A 529 -20.85 64.30 36.24
N GLU A 530 -21.12 64.08 34.95
CA GLU A 530 -22.23 64.66 34.20
C GLU A 530 -23.02 63.51 33.49
N ASP A 531 -24.35 63.60 33.42
CA ASP A 531 -25.23 62.74 32.60
C ASP A 531 -25.14 61.20 32.83
N CYS A 532 -24.76 60.77 34.04
CA CYS A 532 -24.57 59.35 34.33
C CYS A 532 -25.86 58.64 34.81
N ARG A 533 -26.02 57.37 34.44
CA ARG A 533 -27.05 56.45 34.98
C ARG A 533 -26.42 55.38 35.84
N THR A 534 -26.79 55.33 37.11
CA THR A 534 -26.27 54.34 38.06
C THR A 534 -27.39 53.41 38.52
N GLY A 535 -27.18 52.09 38.36
CA GLY A 535 -28.00 51.06 39.00
C GLY A 535 -27.59 50.81 40.46
N PRO A 536 -28.05 49.71 41.08
CA PRO A 536 -27.83 49.44 42.50
C PRO A 536 -26.33 49.41 42.83
N SER A 537 -25.95 50.21 43.82
CA SER A 537 -24.55 50.38 44.23
C SER A 537 -24.43 50.57 45.74
N ILE A 538 -23.34 50.05 46.31
CA ILE A 538 -23.03 50.14 47.75
C ILE A 538 -21.68 50.82 47.89
N ARG A 539 -21.63 51.90 48.69
CA ARG A 539 -20.38 52.59 49.05
C ARG A 539 -20.21 52.55 50.56
N LEU A 540 -19.02 52.17 50.99
CA LEU A 540 -18.59 52.06 52.38
C LEU A 540 -17.27 52.81 52.53
N ASP A 541 -17.11 53.58 53.62
CA ASP A 541 -15.87 54.30 53.95
C ASP A 541 -15.34 55.17 52.78
N TYR A 542 -16.24 55.90 52.12
CA TYR A 542 -15.94 56.72 50.95
C TYR A 542 -15.74 58.19 51.36
N GLU A 543 -14.59 58.77 50.99
CA GLU A 543 -14.20 60.15 51.31
C GLU A 543 -13.94 60.99 50.03
N PRO A 544 -14.98 61.64 49.48
CA PRO A 544 -14.81 62.58 48.38
C PRO A 544 -14.46 63.99 48.88
N GLU A 545 -13.45 64.60 48.25
CA GLU A 545 -13.07 66.01 48.39
C GLU A 545 -13.25 66.74 47.04
N GLY A 546 -14.01 67.84 47.01
CA GLY A 546 -14.14 68.68 45.80
C GLY A 546 -14.96 68.06 44.66
N TYR A 547 -15.85 67.11 44.96
CA TYR A 547 -16.61 66.35 43.96
C TYR A 547 -17.86 67.10 43.45
N LYS A 548 -18.08 67.12 42.12
CA LYS A 548 -19.25 67.75 41.50
C LYS A 548 -20.13 66.77 40.72
N LEU A 549 -21.43 66.69 41.08
CA LEU A 549 -22.47 65.94 40.37
C LEU A 549 -23.46 66.88 39.67
N GLU A 550 -23.70 66.66 38.38
CA GLU A 550 -24.72 67.33 37.57
C GLU A 550 -25.57 66.29 36.81
N ASP A 551 -26.90 66.47 36.74
CA ASP A 551 -27.84 65.72 35.89
C ASP A 551 -27.84 64.18 35.99
N CYS A 552 -27.49 63.62 37.17
CA CYS A 552 -27.41 62.17 37.36
C CYS A 552 -28.73 61.52 37.82
N LYS A 553 -28.98 60.28 37.36
CA LYS A 553 -30.08 59.40 37.86
C LYS A 553 -29.53 58.19 38.58
N ALA A 554 -29.95 58.00 39.84
CA ALA A 554 -29.51 56.90 40.69
C ALA A 554 -30.69 56.10 41.24
N GLU A 555 -30.65 54.79 41.09
CA GLU A 555 -31.65 53.84 41.60
C GLU A 555 -30.99 52.90 42.64
N ASP A 556 -31.66 52.69 43.79
CA ASP A 556 -31.29 51.70 44.82
C ASP A 556 -29.83 51.80 45.33
N TYR A 557 -29.39 53.00 45.73
CA TYR A 557 -28.04 53.21 46.28
C TYR A 557 -28.00 53.16 47.82
N LYS A 558 -26.91 52.59 48.39
CA LYS A 558 -26.60 52.61 49.83
C LYS A 558 -25.26 53.32 50.11
N LEU A 559 -25.27 54.29 51.03
CA LEU A 559 -24.08 54.92 51.60
C LEU A 559 -24.02 54.61 53.10
N GLU A 560 -22.86 54.20 53.57
CA GLU A 560 -22.58 53.87 54.98
C GLU A 560 -21.18 54.38 55.33
N ASP A 561 -21.03 55.06 56.49
CA ASP A 561 -19.75 55.60 57.00
C ASP A 561 -18.99 56.55 56.05
N CYS A 562 -19.70 57.37 55.27
CA CYS A 562 -19.08 58.26 54.27
C CYS A 562 -18.88 59.70 54.79
N LYS A 563 -17.72 60.30 54.50
CA LYS A 563 -17.39 61.70 54.84
C LYS A 563 -17.20 62.54 53.57
N MET A 564 -18.10 63.49 53.32
CA MET A 564 -18.04 64.34 52.13
C MET A 564 -17.58 65.76 52.48
N GLU A 565 -16.52 66.23 51.82
CA GLU A 565 -15.97 67.58 51.99
C GLU A 565 -16.03 68.37 50.68
N ASN A 566 -16.48 69.63 50.73
CA ASN A 566 -16.51 70.55 49.57
C ASN A 566 -17.24 70.02 48.33
N CYS A 567 -18.23 69.14 48.51
CA CYS A 567 -18.98 68.52 47.41
C CYS A 567 -20.18 69.37 46.98
N MET A 568 -20.48 69.37 45.67
CA MET A 568 -21.62 70.09 45.08
C MET A 568 -22.50 69.15 44.25
N GLN A 569 -23.82 69.20 44.49
CA GLN A 569 -24.81 68.39 43.76
C GLN A 569 -25.91 69.29 43.19
N GLU A 570 -26.11 69.21 41.87
CA GLU A 570 -27.11 69.96 41.10
C GLU A 570 -27.96 68.99 40.26
N ASP A 571 -29.29 69.20 40.23
CA ASP A 571 -30.24 68.51 39.33
C ASP A 571 -30.24 66.96 39.34
N CYS A 572 -30.01 66.34 40.49
CA CYS A 572 -30.00 64.88 40.64
C CYS A 572 -31.36 64.31 41.11
N MET A 573 -31.76 63.16 40.55
CA MET A 573 -32.98 62.42 40.94
C MET A 573 -32.64 61.05 41.54
N PRO A 574 -32.47 60.95 42.88
CA PRO A 574 -32.29 59.69 43.59
C PRO A 574 -33.63 58.98 43.88
N VAL A 575 -33.71 57.66 43.63
CA VAL A 575 -34.89 56.82 43.92
C VAL A 575 -34.47 55.59 44.75
N GLY A 576 -35.15 55.34 45.88
CA GLY A 576 -34.98 54.09 46.66
C GLY A 576 -33.69 54.02 47.50
N CYS A 577 -33.31 55.08 48.18
CA CYS A 577 -31.95 55.23 48.72
C CYS A 577 -31.86 55.02 50.24
N MET A 578 -30.72 54.50 50.72
CA MET A 578 -30.45 54.27 52.14
C MET A 578 -29.14 54.96 52.57
N LEU A 579 -29.23 55.85 53.55
CA LEU A 579 -28.12 56.63 54.09
C LEU A 579 -27.94 56.30 55.58
N GLU A 580 -26.79 55.74 55.96
CA GLU A 580 -26.42 55.40 57.34
C GLU A 580 -25.08 56.08 57.71
N ASP A 581 -24.98 56.70 58.89
CA ASP A 581 -23.74 57.21 59.49
C ASP A 581 -22.86 58.12 58.59
N TRP A 582 -23.48 59.04 57.84
CA TRP A 582 -22.77 59.95 56.93
C TRP A 582 -22.63 61.39 57.43
N MET A 583 -21.56 62.08 56.99
CA MET A 583 -21.24 63.47 57.36
C MET A 583 -20.98 64.34 56.12
N LEU A 584 -21.50 65.57 56.15
CA LEU A 584 -21.22 66.62 55.15
C LEU A 584 -20.54 67.81 55.82
N GLU A 585 -19.34 68.16 55.37
CA GLU A 585 -18.61 69.38 55.77
C GLU A 585 -18.45 70.29 54.53
N ASP A 586 -18.88 71.55 54.63
CA ASP A 586 -18.71 72.60 53.60
C ASP A 586 -19.24 72.28 52.18
N GLY A 587 -20.36 71.55 52.05
CA GLY A 587 -21.01 71.22 50.77
C GLY A 587 -22.29 72.01 50.45
N ARG A 588 -22.76 71.99 49.18
CA ARG A 588 -24.03 72.62 48.75
C ARG A 588 -24.92 71.63 47.98
N MET A 589 -26.18 71.49 48.41
CA MET A 589 -27.23 70.77 47.68
C MET A 589 -28.29 71.76 47.17
N ALA A 590 -28.53 71.79 45.86
CA ALA A 590 -29.54 72.64 45.24
C ALA A 590 -30.60 71.78 44.52
N GLU A 591 -31.89 72.12 44.70
CA GLU A 591 -33.06 71.51 44.05
C GLU A 591 -33.06 69.97 43.95
N HIS A 592 -33.47 69.28 45.04
CA HIS A 592 -33.58 67.82 45.07
C HIS A 592 -35.03 67.36 45.19
N ARG A 593 -35.39 66.29 44.48
CA ARG A 593 -36.65 65.55 44.65
C ARG A 593 -36.31 64.13 45.11
N LEU A 594 -36.45 63.88 46.41
CA LEU A 594 -36.20 62.56 47.01
C LEU A 594 -37.50 61.74 46.91
N GLU A 595 -37.44 60.56 46.27
CA GLU A 595 -38.53 59.59 46.24
C GLU A 595 -38.09 58.30 46.97
N ASP A 596 -38.86 57.85 47.97
CA ASP A 596 -38.64 56.61 48.74
C ASP A 596 -37.25 56.44 49.40
N CYS A 597 -36.68 57.50 49.99
CA CYS A 597 -35.38 57.45 50.67
C CYS A 597 -35.50 57.31 52.20
N ARG A 598 -34.64 56.49 52.82
CA ARG A 598 -34.51 56.34 54.29
C ARG A 598 -33.16 56.85 54.79
N GLN A 599 -33.16 57.65 55.85
CA GLN A 599 -31.95 58.21 56.47
C GLN A 599 -31.87 57.88 57.96
N GLU A 600 -30.74 57.34 58.40
CA GLU A 600 -30.43 57.01 59.80
C GLU A 600 -29.06 57.62 60.17
N HIS A 601 -28.96 58.26 61.34
CA HIS A 601 -27.73 58.88 61.87
C HIS A 601 -27.02 59.90 60.94
N TYR A 602 -27.40 61.18 61.06
CA TYR A 602 -26.84 62.30 60.26
C TYR A 602 -26.19 63.38 61.13
N SER A 603 -25.02 63.87 60.71
CA SER A 603 -24.32 65.00 61.33
C SER A 603 -23.99 66.07 60.28
N ASN A 604 -24.39 67.32 60.54
CA ASN A 604 -24.13 68.48 59.68
C ASN A 604 -23.44 69.60 60.45
N ARG A 605 -22.37 70.15 59.90
CA ARG A 605 -21.78 71.42 60.33
C ARG A 605 -22.04 72.48 59.26
N MET A 606 -23.17 73.18 59.35
CA MET A 606 -23.47 74.33 58.48
C MET A 606 -23.85 75.59 59.27
N PHE A 607 -23.28 76.73 58.88
CA PHE A 607 -23.71 78.07 59.30
C PHE A 607 -24.80 78.60 58.35
N ARG A 608 -25.99 78.90 58.90
CA ARG A 608 -27.08 79.80 58.44
C ARG A 608 -27.57 79.70 56.96
N GLU A 609 -28.71 79.03 56.76
CA GLU A 609 -30.04 79.54 56.28
C GLU A 609 -30.97 78.35 55.96
N PRO A 610 -32.31 78.44 56.12
CA PRO A 610 -33.19 77.27 56.09
C PRO A 610 -33.52 76.79 54.66
N VAL A 611 -33.22 75.52 54.37
CA VAL A 611 -33.76 74.79 53.22
C VAL A 611 -35.15 74.24 53.59
N ILE A 612 -36.16 74.57 52.79
CA ILE A 612 -37.53 74.06 52.94
C ILE A 612 -37.55 72.64 52.33
N VAL A 613 -37.57 71.62 53.19
CA VAL A 613 -37.84 70.23 52.77
C VAL A 613 -39.34 69.98 52.90
N ALA A 614 -40.04 69.87 51.78
CA ALA A 614 -41.44 69.47 51.73
C ALA A 614 -41.51 67.94 51.66
N PHE A 615 -42.00 67.29 52.72
CA PHE A 615 -42.38 65.88 52.69
C PHE A 615 -43.80 65.76 52.15
N SER A 616 -44.00 65.03 51.05
CA SER A 616 -45.35 64.58 50.64
C SER A 616 -45.55 63.14 51.12
N GLU A 617 -46.41 62.94 52.12
CA GLU A 617 -46.96 61.63 52.45
C GLU A 617 -47.97 61.20 51.37
N PHE A 618 -47.75 60.05 50.72
CA PHE A 618 -48.74 58.98 50.51
C PHE A 618 -48.12 57.71 49.95
#